data_AF-A0AA90ZQU4-F1
#
_entry.id   AF-A0AA90ZQU4-F1
#
_cell.length_a   1.000
_cell.length_b   1.000
_cell.length_c   1.000
_cell.angle_alpha   90.00
_cell.angle_beta   90.00
_cell.angle_gamma   90.00
#
_symmetry.space_group_name_H-M   'P 1'
#
loop_
_entity.id
_entity.type
_entity.pdbx_description
1 polymer ?
#
loop_
_entity_poly.entity_id
_entity_poly.type
_entity_poly.pdbx_seq_one_letter_code
_entity_poly.pdbx_strand_id
1 'polypeptide(L)'
;MNVIRVTGNTKNRIDAIFTGSKYLFFSPDFGLVAIATRVSMDDNYSYFDVELTEQISPKLINKVIEKEEASMKRICRVNCINLGEMPQHTLPYVIDLTLERR
;
A
#
# COMPACT_ATOMS: atom_id res chain seq x y z
N MET A 1 13.83 7.01 -1.40
CA MET A 1 12.40 6.68 -1.59
C MET A 1 12.30 5.91 -2.89
N ASN A 2 11.93 4.62 -2.83
CA ASN A 2 11.84 3.76 -4.02
C ASN A 2 10.38 3.68 -4.46
N VAL A 3 10.10 4.06 -5.71
CA VAL A 3 8.77 3.93 -6.33
C VAL A 3 8.71 2.57 -7.01
N ILE A 4 7.78 1.73 -6.56
CA ILE A 4 7.51 0.38 -7.09
C ILE A 4 6.32 0.50 -8.03
N ARG A 5 6.53 0.30 -9.34
CA ARG A 5 5.41 0.30 -10.30
C ARG A 5 4.64 -1.02 -10.19
N VAL A 6 3.35 -0.96 -9.85
CA VAL A 6 2.56 -2.16 -9.51
C VAL A 6 1.84 -2.75 -10.72
N THR A 7 1.44 -1.93 -11.69
CA THR A 7 0.69 -2.37 -12.88
C THR A 7 1.40 -1.99 -14.17
N GLY A 8 1.45 -2.93 -15.12
CA GLY A 8 2.16 -2.77 -16.39
C GLY A 8 1.41 -2.00 -17.49
N ASN A 9 0.14 -1.64 -17.31
CA ASN A 9 -0.66 -0.96 -18.34
C ASN A 9 -1.06 0.45 -17.91
N THR A 10 -1.03 1.41 -18.84
CA THR A 10 -1.16 2.85 -18.55
C THR A 10 -2.55 3.26 -18.08
N LYS A 11 -3.60 2.53 -18.47
CA LYS A 11 -5.00 2.85 -18.13
C LYS A 11 -5.42 2.48 -16.70
N ASN A 12 -4.83 1.43 -16.11
CA ASN A 12 -5.14 1.00 -14.75
C ASN A 12 -3.86 1.07 -13.91
N ARG A 13 -3.14 2.19 -14.04
CA ARG A 13 -1.83 2.32 -13.41
C ARG A 13 -2.01 2.44 -11.89
N ILE A 14 -1.28 1.64 -11.12
CA ILE A 14 -1.10 1.78 -9.69
C ILE A 14 0.40 1.83 -9.42
N ASP A 15 0.83 2.84 -8.68
CA ASP A 15 2.19 2.98 -8.17
C ASP A 15 2.18 2.68 -6.67
N ALA A 16 3.17 1.96 -6.18
CA ALA A 16 3.38 1.74 -4.76
C ALA A 16 4.65 2.44 -4.30
N ILE A 17 4.63 2.95 -3.08
CA ILE A 17 5.79 3.59 -2.46
C ILE A 17 6.01 2.94 -1.10
N PHE A 18 7.21 2.43 -0.89
CA PHE A 18 7.60 1.91 0.41
C PHE A 18 8.33 2.97 1.23
N THR A 19 7.82 3.23 2.43
CA THR A 19 8.32 4.26 3.36
C THR A 19 9.18 3.70 4.50
N GLY A 20 9.45 2.39 4.50
CA GLY A 20 10.16 1.69 5.58
C GLY A 20 9.24 0.90 6.51
N SER A 21 8.06 1.43 6.81
CA SER A 21 7.01 0.76 7.61
C SER A 21 5.66 0.64 6.90
N LYS A 22 5.43 1.41 5.83
CA LYS A 22 4.17 1.38 5.08
C LYS A 22 4.39 1.26 3.58
N TYR A 23 3.50 0.54 2.92
CA TYR A 23 3.30 0.62 1.47
C TYR A 23 2.12 1.52 1.18
N LEU A 24 2.32 2.54 0.35
CA LEU A 24 1.30 3.49 -0.09
C LEU A 24 0.98 3.22 -1.56
N PHE A 25 -0.27 2.95 -1.90
CA PHE A 25 -0.70 2.65 -3.27
C PHE A 25 -1.47 3.82 -3.86
N PHE A 26 -1.02 4.31 -5.01
CA PHE A 26 -1.54 5.48 -5.71
C PHE A 26 -2.09 5.11 -7.09
N SER A 27 -3.33 5.49 -7.35
CA SER A 27 -3.91 5.58 -8.69
C SER A 27 -3.73 7.01 -9.23
N PRO A 28 -3.36 7.20 -10.50
CA PRO A 28 -3.38 8.51 -11.15
C PRO A 28 -4.77 9.16 -11.16
N ASP A 29 -5.82 8.35 -11.22
CA ASP A 29 -7.21 8.83 -11.37
C ASP A 29 -7.84 9.13 -10.00
N PHE A 30 -7.47 8.37 -8.97
CA PHE A 30 -8.13 8.42 -7.65
C PHE A 30 -7.20 8.80 -6.50
N GLY A 31 -5.90 9.01 -6.73
CA GLY A 31 -4.95 9.31 -5.67
C GLY A 31 -4.68 8.09 -4.78
N LEU A 32 -4.65 8.27 -3.45
CA LEU A 32 -4.31 7.20 -2.51
C LEU A 32 -5.45 6.19 -2.37
N VAL A 33 -5.22 4.98 -2.88
CA VAL A 33 -6.24 3.91 -2.98
C VAL A 33 -6.04 2.77 -1.99
N ALA A 34 -4.84 2.61 -1.43
CA ALA A 34 -4.60 1.69 -0.32
C ALA A 34 -3.36 2.07 0.50
N ILE A 35 -3.37 1.66 1.76
CA ILE A 35 -2.22 1.74 2.67
C ILE A 35 -2.07 0.37 3.33
N ALA A 36 -0.89 -0.23 3.20
CA ALA A 36 -0.50 -1.39 3.98
C ALA A 36 0.50 -0.95 5.06
N THR A 37 0.10 -1.01 6.33
CA THR A 37 0.95 -0.66 7.47
C THR A 37 1.50 -1.91 8.11
N ARG A 38 2.83 -2.00 8.26
CA ARG A 38 3.47 -3.08 9.01
C ARG A 38 3.17 -2.87 10.49
N VAL A 39 2.44 -3.80 11.10
CA VAL A 39 2.05 -3.72 12.52
C VAL A 39 2.99 -4.50 13.43
N SER A 40 3.55 -5.59 12.93
CA SER A 40 4.55 -6.36 13.66
C SER A 40 5.46 -7.13 12.71
N MET A 41 6.58 -7.56 13.26
CA MET A 41 7.59 -8.34 12.55
C MET A 41 8.22 -9.32 13.53
N ASP A 42 8.33 -10.58 13.12
CA ASP A 42 9.10 -11.59 13.83
C ASP A 42 10.21 -12.15 12.91
N ASP A 43 10.88 -13.21 13.36
CA ASP A 43 12.02 -13.80 12.64
C ASP A 43 11.63 -14.35 11.25
N ASN A 44 10.37 -14.74 11.05
CA ASN A 44 9.90 -15.40 9.83
C ASN A 44 8.77 -14.65 9.12
N TYR A 45 8.04 -13.78 9.83
CA TYR A 45 6.81 -13.17 9.36
C TYR A 45 6.83 -11.64 9.46
N SER A 46 6.31 -10.99 8.42
CA SER A 46 5.92 -9.58 8.45
C SER A 46 4.40 -9.50 8.43
N TYR A 47 3.80 -8.82 9.40
CA TYR A 47 2.35 -8.66 9.51
C TYR A 47 1.95 -7.26 9.05
N PHE A 48 0.98 -7.20 8.15
CA PHE A 48 0.46 -5.96 7.58
C PHE A 48 -1.04 -5.86 7.75
N ASP A 49 -1.47 -4.71 8.24
CA ASP A 49 -2.86 -4.28 8.19
C ASP A 49 -3.06 -3.36 6.98
N VAL A 50 -4.11 -3.63 6.21
CA VAL A 50 -4.37 -2.97 4.93
C VAL A 50 -5.71 -2.28 4.97
N GLU A 51 -5.67 -0.98 4.75
CA GLU A 51 -6.82 -0.17 4.39
C GLU A 51 -6.84 -0.02 2.88
N LEU A 52 -7.96 -0.32 2.23
CA LEU A 52 -8.07 -0.24 0.78
C LEU A 52 -9.41 0.32 0.32
N THR A 53 -9.40 0.79 -0.92
CA THR A 53 -10.57 1.23 -1.66
C THR A 53 -11.01 0.19 -2.69
N GLU A 54 -12.23 0.32 -3.21
CA GLU A 54 -12.74 -0.50 -4.32
C GLU A 54 -11.90 -0.39 -5.60
N GLN A 55 -11.05 0.63 -5.70
CA GLN A 55 -10.19 0.88 -6.86
C GLN A 55 -8.98 -0.06 -6.92
N ILE A 56 -8.69 -0.83 -5.88
CA ILE A 56 -7.57 -1.76 -5.86
C ILE A 56 -7.94 -3.11 -5.25
N SER A 57 -7.57 -4.19 -5.93
CA SER A 57 -7.83 -5.54 -5.43
C SER A 57 -6.84 -5.94 -4.32
N PRO A 58 -7.30 -6.61 -3.24
CA PRO A 58 -6.41 -7.15 -2.21
C PRO A 58 -5.33 -8.10 -2.75
N LYS A 59 -5.65 -8.87 -3.79
CA LYS A 59 -4.69 -9.78 -4.45
C LYS A 59 -3.47 -9.06 -5.02
N LEU A 60 -3.67 -7.86 -5.56
CA LEU A 60 -2.58 -7.04 -6.12
C LEU A 60 -1.67 -6.53 -4.99
N ILE A 61 -2.27 -6.07 -3.89
CA ILE A 61 -1.55 -5.60 -2.70
C ILE A 61 -0.66 -6.72 -2.15
N ASN A 62 -1.23 -7.90 -1.92
CA ASN A 62 -0.48 -9.07 -1.41
C ASN A 62 0.71 -9.40 -2.32
N LYS A 63 0.49 -9.46 -3.63
CA LYS A 63 1.54 -9.79 -4.60
C LYS A 63 2.70 -8.79 -4.55
N VAL A 64 2.42 -7.50 -4.38
CA VAL A 64 3.45 -6.46 -4.28
C VAL A 64 4.24 -6.61 -2.99
N ILE A 65 3.54 -6.72 -1.86
CA ILE A 65 4.19 -6.85 -0.55
C ILE A 65 5.05 -8.11 -0.50
N GLU A 66 4.52 -9.25 -0.93
CA GLU A 66 5.27 -10.52 -0.98
C GLU A 66 6.52 -10.42 -1.85
N LYS A 67 6.41 -9.79 -3.03
CA LYS A 67 7.55 -9.65 -3.94
C LYS A 67 8.67 -8.79 -3.33
N GLU A 68 8.32 -7.67 -2.70
CA GLU A 68 9.30 -6.74 -2.17
C GLU A 68 9.92 -7.27 -0.86
N GLU A 69 9.12 -7.89 0.01
CA GLU A 69 9.58 -8.49 1.26
C GLU A 69 10.31 -9.84 1.06
N ALA A 70 10.10 -10.53 -0.08
CA ALA A 70 10.85 -11.74 -0.41
C ALA A 70 12.37 -11.52 -0.43
N SER A 71 12.81 -10.29 -0.75
CA SER A 71 14.22 -9.90 -0.65
C SER A 71 14.78 -10.04 0.78
N MET A 72 13.91 -9.96 1.79
CA MET A 72 14.23 -10.12 3.20
C MET A 72 14.00 -11.54 3.73
N LYS A 73 13.64 -12.50 2.86
CA LYS A 73 13.33 -13.91 3.20
C LYS A 73 12.20 -14.08 4.24
N ARG A 74 11.22 -13.17 4.27
CA ARG A 74 10.09 -13.21 5.20
C ARG A 74 8.79 -13.57 4.50
N ILE A 75 7.91 -14.25 5.22
CA ILE A 75 6.54 -14.57 4.79
C ILE A 75 5.62 -13.42 5.22
N CYS A 76 4.82 -12.90 4.29
CA CYS A 76 3.91 -11.80 4.59
C CYS A 76 2.54 -12.33 4.99
N ARG A 77 1.99 -11.80 6.08
CA ARG A 77 0.58 -12.00 6.44
C ARG A 77 -0.14 -10.67 6.32
N VAL A 78 -1.16 -10.64 5.48
CA VAL A 78 -1.87 -9.42 5.13
C VAL A 78 -3.32 -9.53 5.59
N ASN A 79 -3.73 -8.60 6.42
CA ASN A 79 -5.09 -8.48 6.94
C ASN A 79 -5.76 -7.25 6.33
N CYS A 80 -6.89 -7.44 5.64
CA CYS A 80 -7.62 -6.34 5.01
C CYS A 80 -8.72 -5.85 5.95
N ILE A 81 -8.60 -4.60 6.39
CA ILE A 81 -9.53 -3.93 7.30
C ILE A 81 -10.55 -3.14 6.48
N ASN A 82 -11.77 -2.97 7.00
CA ASN A 82 -12.83 -2.09 6.46
C ASN A 82 -13.46 -2.49 5.09
N LEU A 83 -13.65 -3.78 4.82
CA LEU A 83 -14.39 -4.25 3.64
C LEU A 83 -15.90 -3.92 3.65
N GLY A 84 -16.46 -3.52 4.80
CA GLY A 84 -17.91 -3.36 5.00
C GLY A 84 -18.51 -1.99 4.70
N GLU A 85 -17.71 -0.92 4.53
CA GLU A 85 -18.18 0.48 4.41
C GLU A 85 -17.88 1.14 3.03
N MET A 86 -17.65 0.37 1.97
CA MET A 86 -17.33 0.91 0.65
C MET A 86 -18.60 1.32 -0.13
N PRO A 87 -18.63 2.53 -0.75
CA PRO A 87 -17.65 2.89 -1.77
C PRO A 87 -16.95 4.22 -1.47
N GLN A 88 -15.69 4.14 -1.05
CA GLN A 88 -14.79 5.29 -1.08
C GLN A 88 -13.83 5.07 -2.24
N HIS A 89 -13.82 5.97 -3.23
CA HIS A 89 -12.89 5.89 -4.36
C HIS A 89 -11.43 6.22 -3.96
N THR A 90 -11.27 6.94 -2.86
CA THR A 90 -9.99 7.41 -2.30
C THR A 90 -10.05 7.31 -0.78
N LEU A 91 -8.93 7.00 -0.13
CA LEU A 91 -8.86 7.03 1.32
C LEU A 91 -8.89 8.48 1.85
N PRO A 92 -9.63 8.78 2.95
CA PRO A 92 -9.89 10.14 3.42
C PRO A 92 -8.72 10.74 4.22
N TYR A 93 -7.49 10.52 3.78
CA TYR A 93 -6.29 11.06 4.43
C TYR A 93 -5.93 12.44 3.88
N VAL A 94 -5.79 13.41 4.78
CA VAL A 94 -5.27 14.74 4.48
C VAL A 94 -3.85 14.83 5.03
N ILE A 95 -2.91 15.34 4.23
CA ILE A 95 -1.53 15.58 4.65
C ILE A 95 -1.35 17.08 4.83
N ASP A 96 -0.87 17.50 5.99
CA ASP A 96 -0.37 18.85 6.23
C ASP A 96 1.15 18.86 6.02
N LEU A 97 1.64 19.77 5.18
CA LEU A 97 3.04 19.87 4.81
C LEU A 97 3.55 21.25 5.22
N THR A 98 4.36 21.29 6.29
CA THR A 98 5.12 22.48 6.63
C THR A 98 6.52 22.37 6.02
N LEU A 99 6.82 23.22 5.03
CA LEU A 99 8.15 23.31 4.44
C LEU A 99 9.02 24.26 5.27
N GLU A 100 10.07 23.74 5.90
CA GLU A 100 11.08 24.58 6.53
C GLU A 100 11.93 25.28 5.47
N ARG A 101 12.19 26.58 5.65
CA ARG A 101 13.12 27.33 4.79
C ARG A 101 14.55 26.86 5.08
N ARG A 102 15.24 26.40 4.04
CA ARG A 102 16.70 26.17 4.04
C ARG A 102 17.48 27.47 4.07
#